data_AF-A0A923ZMM0-F1
#
_entry.id   AF-A0A923ZMM0-F1
#
_cell.length_a   1.000
_cell.length_b   1.000
_cell.length_c   1.000
_cell.angle_alpha   90.00
_cell.angle_beta   90.00
_cell.angle_gamma   90.00
#
_symmetry.space_group_name_H-M   'P 1'
#
loop_
_entity.id
_entity.type
_entity.pdbx_description
1 polymer ?
#
loop_
_entity_poly.entity_id
_entity_poly.type
_entity_poly.pdbx_seq_one_letter_code
_entity_poly.pdbx_strand_id
1 'polypeptide(L)'
;MPGKKLVNNSLNVKENSWLAKIAARKLSSQSVAMVLGKTVHLHNTTKEDFLQNKKWVMHELCHIQQFRQHGYIGFVAKYVWESLRKGYYNNRFEIEARAAEIE
;
A
#
# COMPACT_ATOMS: atom_id res chain seq x y z
N MET A 1 0.95 -3.21 31.92
CA MET A 1 1.15 -2.45 30.65
C MET A 1 2.27 -3.11 29.85
N PRO A 2 1.98 -3.87 28.78
CA PRO A 2 3.02 -4.35 27.88
C PRO A 2 3.07 -3.45 26.64
N GLY A 3 4.04 -2.55 26.65
CA GLY A 3 4.34 -1.65 25.54
C GLY A 3 4.87 -2.39 24.31
N LYS A 4 4.26 -2.06 23.17
CA LYS A 4 4.93 -1.80 21.89
C LYS A 4 6.17 -2.67 21.56
N LYS A 5 5.98 -3.98 21.44
CA LYS A 5 6.82 -4.80 20.54
C LYS A 5 6.10 -4.89 19.19
N LEU A 6 6.04 -3.79 18.46
CA LEU A 6 5.53 -3.82 17.09
C LEU A 6 6.70 -3.61 16.13
N VAL A 7 7.10 -4.73 15.53
CA VAL A 7 7.58 -4.80 14.14
C VAL A 7 8.86 -4.01 13.86
N ASN A 8 10.00 -4.51 14.35
CA ASN A 8 11.32 -4.25 13.77
C ASN A 8 11.50 -5.06 12.47
N ASN A 9 10.58 -4.92 11.52
CA ASN A 9 10.79 -5.35 10.15
C ASN A 9 10.79 -4.08 9.31
N SER A 10 11.95 -3.78 8.71
CA SER A 10 12.31 -2.51 8.08
C SER A 10 11.37 -2.04 6.97
N LEU A 11 10.17 -1.58 7.32
CA LEU A 11 9.27 -0.84 6.43
C LEU A 11 9.91 0.52 6.17
N ASN A 12 10.47 0.67 4.97
CA ASN A 12 11.01 1.95 4.56
C ASN A 12 9.84 2.84 4.19
N VAL A 13 9.56 3.86 4.99
CA VAL A 13 8.50 4.83 4.70
C VAL A 13 9.15 6.06 4.11
N LYS A 14 8.76 6.43 2.88
CA LYS A 14 9.26 7.62 2.19
C LYS A 14 8.11 8.58 1.92
N GLU A 15 8.13 9.71 2.58
CA GLU A 15 7.16 10.79 2.39
C GLU A 15 7.48 11.59 1.12
N ASN A 16 6.45 12.25 0.56
CA ASN A 16 6.56 13.14 -0.60
C ASN A 16 7.21 12.53 -1.85
N SER A 17 6.93 11.24 -2.11
CA SER A 17 7.43 10.59 -3.32
C SER A 17 6.72 11.12 -4.56
N TRP A 18 7.48 11.49 -5.59
CA TRP A 18 6.91 11.93 -6.88
C TRP A 18 6.05 10.85 -7.54
N LEU A 19 6.39 9.57 -7.34
CA LEU A 19 5.57 8.43 -7.79
C LEU A 19 4.20 8.41 -7.09
N ALA A 20 4.17 8.68 -5.78
CA ALA A 20 2.93 8.74 -5.01
C ALA A 20 2.06 9.93 -5.43
N LYS A 21 2.67 11.04 -5.87
CA LYS A 21 1.94 12.18 -6.45
C LYS A 21 1.23 11.83 -7.76
N ILE A 22 1.84 11.02 -8.61
CA ILE A 22 1.22 10.54 -9.86
C ILE A 22 0.06 9.58 -9.54
N ALA A 23 0.27 8.66 -8.59
CA ALA A 23 -0.77 7.73 -8.14
C ALA A 23 -1.99 8.47 -7.53
N ALA A 24 -1.75 9.46 -6.67
CA ALA A 24 -2.80 10.28 -6.06
C ALA A 24 -3.66 11.01 -7.10
N ARG A 25 -3.03 11.56 -8.14
CA ARG A 25 -3.74 12.25 -9.23
C ARG A 25 -4.62 11.30 -10.04
N LYS A 26 -4.26 10.02 -10.12
CA LYS A 26 -5.04 8.98 -10.83
C LYS A 26 -6.17 8.40 -9.97
N LEU A 27 -5.95 8.32 -8.65
CA LEU A 27 -6.94 7.82 -7.68
C LEU A 27 -7.90 8.90 -7.19
N SER A 28 -7.70 10.16 -7.58
CA SER A 28 -8.47 11.33 -7.11
C SER A 28 -8.58 11.42 -5.59
N SER A 29 -7.60 10.88 -4.88
CA SER A 29 -7.57 10.82 -3.41
C SER A 29 -6.62 11.89 -2.87
N GLN A 30 -7.04 12.58 -1.81
CA GLN A 30 -6.26 13.65 -1.20
C GLN A 30 -5.02 13.13 -0.47
N SER A 31 -5.04 11.89 0.02
CA SER A 31 -3.92 11.24 0.68
C SER A 31 -3.77 9.82 0.14
N VAL A 32 -2.54 9.40 -0.13
CA VAL A 32 -2.24 8.09 -0.71
C VAL A 32 -1.02 7.49 -0.04
N ALA A 33 -1.13 6.22 0.32
CA ALA A 33 0.01 5.35 0.54
C ALA A 33 0.10 4.41 -0.65
N MET A 34 1.32 4.13 -1.09
CA MET A 34 1.55 3.13 -2.11
C MET A 34 2.79 2.33 -1.76
N VAL A 35 2.72 1.03 -1.92
CA VAL A 35 3.88 0.16 -1.76
C VAL A 35 4.61 0.01 -3.09
N LEU A 36 5.92 0.14 -3.05
CA LEU A 36 6.82 -0.25 -4.13
C LEU A 36 7.88 -1.20 -3.56
N GLY A 37 7.65 -2.49 -3.75
CA GLY A 37 8.52 -3.55 -3.23
C GLY A 37 8.46 -3.67 -1.71
N LYS A 38 9.37 -3.01 -1.00
CA LYS A 38 9.47 -3.00 0.47
C LYS A 38 9.29 -1.61 1.09
N THR A 39 9.03 -0.62 0.25
CA THR A 39 8.97 0.78 0.63
C THR A 39 7.55 1.28 0.49
N VAL A 40 7.01 1.86 1.56
CA VAL A 40 5.73 2.56 1.55
C VAL A 40 6.01 4.03 1.21
N HIS A 41 5.43 4.50 0.12
CA HIS A 41 5.53 5.88 -0.31
C HIS A 41 4.25 6.62 0.07
N LEU A 42 4.39 7.65 0.91
CA LEU A 42 3.27 8.45 1.39
C LEU A 42 3.17 9.75 0.58
N HIS A 43 1.93 10.15 0.30
CA HIS A 43 1.60 11.44 -0.29
C HIS A 43 0.53 12.13 0.54
N ASN A 44 0.80 13.37 0.94
CA ASN A 44 -0.12 14.22 1.70
C ASN A 44 -0.66 13.55 2.98
N THR A 45 0.20 12.77 3.65
CA THR A 45 -0.01 12.18 4.98
C THR A 45 1.36 11.97 5.61
N THR A 46 1.42 11.99 6.95
CA THR A 46 2.65 11.73 7.70
C THR A 46 2.77 10.24 8.00
N LYS A 47 3.99 9.79 8.28
CA LYS A 47 4.21 8.43 8.79
C LYS A 47 3.41 8.15 10.07
N GLU A 48 3.28 9.14 10.95
CA GLU A 48 2.56 8.98 12.23
C GLU A 48 1.06 8.78 12.00
N ASP A 49 0.42 9.61 11.16
CA ASP A 49 -0.97 9.46 10.76
C ASP A 49 -1.23 8.10 10.10
N PHE A 50 -0.34 7.69 9.19
CA PHE A 50 -0.41 6.38 8.54
C PHE A 50 -0.37 5.26 9.57
N LEU A 51 0.58 5.29 10.51
CA LEU A 51 0.74 4.24 11.53
C LEU A 51 -0.41 4.21 12.56
N GLN A 52 -1.08 5.34 12.81
CA GLN A 52 -2.26 5.38 13.67
C GLN A 52 -3.48 4.73 12.99
N ASN A 53 -3.54 4.73 11.66
CA ASN A 53 -4.61 4.11 10.91
C ASN A 53 -4.35 2.63 10.64
N LYS A 54 -4.72 1.75 11.59
CA LYS A 54 -4.49 0.29 11.48
C LYS A 54 -4.99 -0.30 10.16
N LYS A 55 -6.18 0.11 9.68
CA LYS A 55 -6.75 -0.37 8.42
C LYS A 55 -5.82 -0.07 7.25
N TRP A 56 -5.36 1.18 7.18
CA TRP A 56 -4.45 1.62 6.14
C TRP A 56 -3.12 0.88 6.18
N VAL A 57 -2.58 0.66 7.38
CA VAL A 57 -1.36 -0.14 7.56
C VAL A 57 -1.54 -1.56 7.07
N MET A 58 -2.65 -2.23 7.42
CA MET A 58 -2.92 -3.61 6.99
C MET A 58 -3.10 -3.71 5.46
N HIS A 59 -3.76 -2.72 4.86
CA HIS A 59 -3.89 -2.63 3.41
C HIS A 59 -2.52 -2.60 2.71
N GLU A 60 -1.62 -1.71 3.14
CA GLU A 60 -0.27 -1.62 2.55
C GLU A 60 0.59 -2.85 2.87
N LEU A 61 0.45 -3.44 4.06
CA LEU A 61 1.15 -4.68 4.41
C LEU A 61 0.76 -5.84 3.48
N CYS A 62 -0.52 -5.93 3.11
CA CYS A 62 -1.00 -6.90 2.13
C CYS A 62 -0.30 -6.69 0.79
N HIS A 63 -0.20 -5.45 0.29
CA HIS A 63 0.56 -5.17 -0.93
C HIS A 63 2.03 -5.57 -0.83
N ILE A 64 2.70 -5.33 0.31
CA ILE A 64 4.08 -5.80 0.52
C ILE A 64 4.15 -7.32 0.40
N GLN A 65 3.19 -8.04 0.99
CA GLN A 65 3.15 -9.49 0.89
C GLN A 65 2.91 -9.96 -0.55
N GLN A 66 2.00 -9.31 -1.29
CA GLN A 66 1.76 -9.59 -2.70
C GLN A 66 3.01 -9.32 -3.54
N PHE A 67 3.72 -8.21 -3.31
CA PHE A 67 5.01 -7.89 -3.92
C PHE A 67 6.08 -8.96 -3.63
N ARG A 68 6.12 -9.49 -2.40
CA ARG A 68 7.04 -10.58 -2.02
C ARG A 68 6.68 -11.89 -2.73
N GLN A 69 5.39 -12.20 -2.89
CA GLN A 69 4.92 -13.42 -3.56
C GLN A 69 5.11 -13.37 -5.08
N HIS A 70 4.86 -12.22 -5.70
CA HIS A 70 4.80 -12.06 -7.16
C HIS A 70 6.06 -11.43 -7.76
N GLY A 71 6.96 -10.91 -6.92
CA GLY A 71 8.11 -10.11 -7.33
C GLY A 71 7.71 -8.69 -7.77
N TYR A 72 8.68 -7.78 -7.81
CA TYR A 72 8.46 -6.36 -8.09
C TYR A 72 7.74 -6.11 -9.42
N ILE A 73 8.33 -6.57 -10.51
CA ILE A 73 7.81 -6.34 -11.86
C ILE A 73 6.56 -7.20 -12.10
N GLY A 74 6.55 -8.44 -11.61
CA GLY A 74 5.45 -9.37 -11.79
C GLY A 74 4.16 -8.88 -11.13
N PHE A 75 4.24 -8.34 -9.91
CA PHE A 75 3.10 -7.73 -9.24
C PHE A 75 2.58 -6.51 -10.00
N VAL A 76 3.44 -5.54 -10.32
CA VAL A 76 3.02 -4.30 -11.01
C VAL A 76 2.35 -4.61 -12.34
N ALA A 77 2.92 -5.51 -13.15
CA ALA A 77 2.33 -5.90 -14.42
C ALA A 77 0.96 -6.57 -14.24
N LYS A 78 0.84 -7.53 -13.31
CA LYS A 78 -0.44 -8.21 -13.01
C LYS A 78 -1.48 -7.24 -12.48
N TYR A 79 -1.08 -6.34 -11.60
CA TYR A 79 -1.94 -5.34 -10.99
C TYR A 79 -2.48 -4.34 -12.02
N VAL A 80 -1.60 -3.80 -12.88
CA VAL A 80 -2.01 -2.88 -13.95
C VAL A 80 -2.91 -3.60 -14.95
N TRP A 81 -2.57 -4.83 -15.35
CA TRP A 81 -3.38 -5.60 -16.28
C TRP A 81 -4.77 -5.92 -15.72
N GLU A 82 -4.87 -6.35 -14.46
CA GLU A 82 -6.17 -6.54 -13.80
C GLU A 82 -6.95 -5.24 -13.66
N SER A 83 -6.29 -4.15 -13.27
CA SER A 83 -6.92 -2.82 -13.17
C SER A 83 -7.47 -2.35 -14.50
N LEU A 84 -6.77 -2.61 -15.62
CA LEU A 84 -7.25 -2.27 -16.96
C LEU A 84 -8.43 -3.16 -17.39
N ARG A 85 -8.42 -4.44 -17.00
CA ARG A 85 -9.44 -5.41 -17.43
C ARG A 85 -10.73 -5.35 -16.60
N LYS A 86 -10.62 -5.09 -15.29
CA LYS A 86 -11.73 -5.16 -14.33
C LYS A 86 -12.02 -3.83 -13.63
N GLY A 87 -11.12 -2.85 -13.77
CA GLY A 87 -11.14 -1.62 -12.97
C GLY A 87 -10.40 -1.78 -11.65
N TYR A 88 -10.06 -0.64 -11.03
CA TYR A 88 -9.36 -0.57 -9.74
C TYR A 88 -10.14 -1.29 -8.62
N TYR A 89 -11.43 -1.00 -8.46
CA TYR A 89 -12.25 -1.56 -7.38
C TYR A 89 -12.47 -3.08 -7.45
N ASN A 90 -12.38 -3.68 -8.64
CA ASN A 90 -12.57 -5.14 -8.82
C ASN A 90 -11.24 -5.88 -9.05
N ASN A 91 -10.11 -5.19 -8.86
CA ASN A 91 -8.80 -5.81 -8.91
C ASN A 91 -8.67 -6.78 -7.74
N ARG A 92 -8.26 -8.04 -8.00
CA ARG A 92 -8.16 -9.07 -6.94
C ARG A 92 -7.24 -8.63 -5.82
N PHE A 93 -6.18 -7.88 -6.16
CA PHE A 93 -5.18 -7.43 -5.21
C PHE A 93 -5.74 -6.35 -4.27
N GLU A 94 -6.62 -5.47 -4.77
CA GLU A 94 -7.34 -4.46 -3.97
C GLU A 94 -8.44 -5.07 -3.10
N ILE A 95 -9.03 -6.18 -3.56
CA ILE A 95 -10.02 -6.93 -2.76
C ILE A 95 -9.32 -7.63 -1.59
N GLU A 96 -8.18 -8.28 -1.85
CA GLU A 96 -7.36 -8.91 -0.82
C GLU A 96 -6.82 -7.88 0.19
N ALA A 97 -6.36 -6.72 -0.29
CA ALA A 97 -5.91 -5.64 0.59
C ALA A 97 -7.05 -5.09 1.46
N ARG A 98 -8.27 -4.94 0.91
CA ARG A 98 -9.45 -4.57 1.70
C ARG A 98 -9.90 -5.64 2.69
N ALA A 99 -9.75 -6.91 2.35
CA ALA A 99 -10.04 -7.99 3.29
C ALA A 99 -9.11 -7.93 4.51
N ALA A 100 -7.83 -7.61 4.29
CA ALA A 100 -6.84 -7.44 5.35
C ALA A 100 -7.12 -6.23 6.28
N GLU A 101 -7.92 -5.24 5.86
CA GLU A 101 -8.31 -4.11 6.72
C GLU A 101 -9.16 -4.54 7.94
N ILE A 102 -9.74 -5.75 7.89
CA ILE A 102 -10.66 -6.28 8.89
C ILE A 102 -9.95 -7.25 9.87
N GLU A 103 -8.72 -7.68 9.57
CA GLU A 103 -7.86 -8.49 10.46
C GLU A 103 -7.20 -7.67 11.61
#